data_AF-A0A660PHH9-F1
#
_entry.id   AF-A0A660PHH9-F1
#
_cell.length_a   1.000
_cell.length_b   1.000
_cell.length_c   1.000
_cell.angle_alpha   90.00
_cell.angle_beta   90.00
_cell.angle_gamma   90.00
#
_symmetry.space_group_name_H-M   'P 1'
#
loop_
_entity.id
_entity.type
_entity.pdbx_description
1 polymer ?
#
loop_
_entity_poly.entity_id
_entity_poly.type
_entity_poly.pdbx_seq_one_letter_code
_entity_poly.pdbx_strand_id
1 'polypeptide(L)'
;KSFANEFLGDEVPEYATLVNLPTREFNNLFELEDSRNLFEKEDMVVLNLTSEKLQEYTLASLKDSQLVWFACDVGKENYGDSGILAIDIYDYNRTFDMDFKMSKKDRINFNEISPNHAMTIMGADTTDSGKVKKWLIENSWGSKRGDDGYWYMYNDWFDEYVLMVIIDKKLLSEKDLKLYDKKPIKIPTWEPFFLALRRLEKIK
;
A
#
# COMPACT_ATOMS: atom_id res chain seq x y z
N LYS A 1 -26.29 5.41 11.64
CA LYS A 1 -26.46 5.19 10.18
C LYS A 1 -26.96 6.45 9.47
N SER A 2 -27.96 7.18 10.01
CA SER A 2 -28.51 8.40 9.39
C SER A 2 -27.46 9.39 8.87
N PHE A 3 -26.47 9.79 9.68
CA PHE A 3 -25.41 10.69 9.24
C PHE A 3 -24.59 10.14 8.06
N ALA A 4 -24.16 8.87 8.13
CA ALA A 4 -23.38 8.26 7.05
C ALA A 4 -24.19 8.19 5.76
N ASN A 5 -25.45 7.78 5.82
CA ASN A 5 -26.33 7.75 4.66
C ASN A 5 -26.58 9.15 4.07
N GLU A 6 -26.77 10.16 4.92
CA GLU A 6 -27.02 11.54 4.50
C GLU A 6 -25.83 12.17 3.77
N PHE A 7 -24.61 11.94 4.26
CA PHE A 7 -23.42 12.64 3.76
C PHE A 7 -22.52 11.79 2.85
N LEU A 8 -22.56 10.46 2.97
CA LEU A 8 -21.76 9.53 2.16
C LEU A 8 -22.60 8.79 1.11
N GLY A 9 -23.93 8.91 1.17
CA GLY A 9 -24.85 8.19 0.31
C GLY A 9 -25.23 6.80 0.84
N ASP A 10 -26.15 6.14 0.13
CA ASP A 10 -26.69 4.84 0.54
C ASP A 10 -25.80 3.65 0.12
N GLU A 11 -24.92 3.84 -0.85
CA GLU A 11 -24.00 2.81 -1.36
C GLU A 11 -22.55 3.22 -1.17
N VAL A 12 -21.84 2.46 -0.33
CA VAL A 12 -20.38 2.55 -0.22
C VAL A 12 -19.78 1.72 -1.35
N PRO A 13 -18.83 2.24 -2.15
CA PRO A 13 -18.18 1.45 -3.17
C PRO A 13 -17.60 0.15 -2.60
N GLU A 14 -17.64 -0.91 -3.40
CA GLU A 14 -16.93 -2.13 -3.02
C GLU A 14 -15.44 -1.96 -3.29
N TYR A 15 -14.64 -2.01 -2.24
CA TYR A 15 -13.20 -1.89 -2.37
C TYR A 15 -12.51 -3.26 -2.41
N ALA A 16 -11.43 -3.32 -3.18
CA ALA A 16 -10.47 -4.39 -3.24
C ALA A 16 -9.21 -4.00 -2.47
N THR A 17 -8.77 -4.87 -1.56
CA THR A 17 -7.45 -4.75 -0.96
C THR A 17 -6.45 -5.46 -1.86
N LEU A 18 -5.55 -4.67 -2.47
CA LEU A 18 -4.47 -5.18 -3.29
C LEU A 18 -3.18 -5.14 -2.49
N VAL A 19 -2.39 -6.21 -2.56
CA VAL A 19 -1.09 -6.28 -1.90
C VAL A 19 0.00 -6.64 -2.89
N ASN A 20 1.22 -6.19 -2.60
CA ASN A 20 2.42 -6.66 -3.29
C ASN A 20 3.27 -7.49 -2.33
N LEU A 21 3.06 -8.81 -2.37
CA LEU A 21 3.68 -9.78 -1.48
C LEU A 21 4.51 -10.79 -2.32
N PRO A 22 5.74 -10.44 -2.73
CA PRO A 22 6.60 -11.32 -3.53
C PRO A 22 7.09 -12.59 -2.80
N THR A 23 6.78 -12.73 -1.51
CA THR A 23 6.97 -14.00 -0.77
C THR A 23 5.94 -15.06 -1.14
N ARG A 24 4.90 -14.69 -1.89
CA ARG A 24 3.81 -15.55 -2.36
C ARG A 24 3.62 -15.41 -3.86
N GLU A 25 2.99 -16.40 -4.46
CA GLU A 25 2.62 -16.37 -5.88
C GLU A 25 1.63 -15.24 -6.16
N PHE A 26 1.89 -14.45 -7.20
CA PHE A 26 0.98 -13.40 -7.67
C PHE A 26 -0.28 -13.99 -8.30
N ASN A 27 -1.31 -13.16 -8.47
CA ASN A 27 -2.63 -13.52 -9.00
C ASN A 27 -3.37 -14.58 -8.16
N ASN A 28 -3.12 -14.56 -6.86
CA ASN A 28 -3.80 -15.39 -5.88
C ASN A 28 -4.50 -14.53 -4.84
N LEU A 29 -5.65 -15.04 -4.41
CA LEU A 29 -6.46 -14.45 -3.36
C LEU A 29 -6.07 -15.10 -2.04
N PHE A 30 -5.87 -14.27 -1.01
CA PHE A 30 -5.47 -14.73 0.31
C PHE A 30 -6.46 -14.23 1.36
N GLU A 31 -6.73 -15.05 2.36
CA GLU A 31 -7.52 -14.70 3.55
C GLU A 31 -6.57 -14.66 4.74
N LEU A 32 -6.59 -13.55 5.47
CA LEU A 32 -5.70 -13.32 6.59
C LEU A 32 -6.36 -13.82 7.88
N GLU A 33 -5.90 -14.95 8.40
CA GLU A 33 -6.52 -15.60 9.56
C GLU A 33 -6.62 -14.66 10.77
N ASP A 34 -7.79 -14.64 11.43
CA ASP A 34 -8.02 -13.87 12.64
C ASP A 34 -7.71 -12.35 12.46
N SER A 35 -8.00 -11.81 11.28
CA SER A 35 -7.86 -10.37 10.97
C SER A 35 -9.13 -9.58 11.26
N ARG A 36 -10.28 -10.24 11.45
CA ARG A 36 -11.53 -9.54 11.78
C ARG A 36 -11.45 -8.82 13.13
N ASN A 37 -12.02 -7.61 13.17
CA ASN A 37 -12.22 -6.84 14.39
C ASN A 37 -13.67 -6.89 14.90
N LEU A 38 -14.60 -7.40 14.10
CA LEU A 38 -16.00 -7.64 14.45
C LEU A 38 -16.27 -9.14 14.39
N PHE A 39 -16.81 -9.70 15.47
CA PHE A 39 -17.01 -11.16 15.61
C PHE A 39 -17.82 -11.78 14.47
N GLU A 40 -18.81 -11.05 13.96
CA GLU A 40 -19.73 -11.50 12.90
C GLU A 40 -19.24 -11.17 11.47
N LYS A 41 -18.04 -10.60 11.32
CA LYS A 41 -17.48 -10.25 10.01
C LYS A 41 -16.43 -11.25 9.59
N GLU A 42 -16.32 -11.44 8.28
CA GLU A 42 -15.30 -12.28 7.68
C GLU A 42 -13.91 -11.67 7.89
N ASP A 43 -12.90 -12.53 7.82
CA ASP A 43 -11.51 -12.13 7.81
C ASP A 43 -11.19 -11.34 6.52
N MET A 44 -10.15 -10.51 6.59
CA MET A 44 -9.67 -9.69 5.48
C MET A 44 -9.21 -10.58 4.33
N VAL A 45 -9.74 -10.30 3.15
CA VAL A 45 -9.32 -10.91 1.88
C VAL A 45 -8.48 -9.92 1.09
N VAL A 46 -7.31 -10.38 0.61
CA VAL A 46 -6.36 -9.57 -0.16
C VAL A 46 -6.01 -10.25 -1.47
N LEU A 47 -5.90 -9.46 -2.54
CA LEU A 47 -5.47 -9.93 -3.85
C LEU A 47 -3.98 -9.58 -4.06
N ASN A 48 -3.13 -10.58 -4.21
CA ASN A 48 -1.69 -10.38 -4.41
C ASN A 48 -1.37 -10.12 -5.88
N LEU A 49 -0.86 -8.93 -6.19
CA LEU A 49 -0.49 -8.52 -7.55
C LEU A 49 0.93 -7.94 -7.57
N THR A 50 1.45 -7.74 -8.77
CA THR A 50 2.74 -7.07 -8.94
C THR A 50 2.62 -5.59 -8.60
N SER A 51 3.72 -4.96 -8.23
CA SER A 51 3.76 -3.54 -7.88
C SER A 51 3.32 -2.67 -9.07
N GLU A 52 3.66 -3.06 -10.30
CA GLU A 52 3.22 -2.36 -11.51
C GLU A 52 1.70 -2.35 -11.63
N LYS A 53 1.03 -3.45 -11.25
CA LYS A 53 -0.44 -3.50 -11.21
C LYS A 53 -1.02 -2.60 -10.14
N LEU A 54 -0.40 -2.55 -8.95
CA LEU A 54 -0.81 -1.62 -7.91
C LEU A 54 -0.67 -0.16 -8.37
N GLN A 55 0.44 0.19 -9.03
CA GLN A 55 0.66 1.53 -9.59
C GLN A 55 -0.35 1.86 -10.70
N GLU A 56 -0.65 0.90 -11.60
CA GLU A 56 -1.66 1.05 -12.65
C GLU A 56 -3.04 1.38 -12.08
N TYR A 57 -3.50 0.58 -11.11
CA TYR A 57 -4.81 0.79 -10.48
C TYR A 57 -4.85 2.06 -9.64
N THR A 58 -3.75 2.40 -8.95
CA THR A 58 -3.65 3.67 -8.21
C THR A 58 -3.79 4.87 -9.15
N LEU A 59 -3.09 4.86 -10.30
CA LEU A 59 -3.22 5.91 -11.30
C LEU A 59 -4.63 5.96 -11.90
N ALA A 60 -5.27 4.81 -12.12
CA ALA A 60 -6.65 4.73 -12.59
C ALA A 60 -7.62 5.36 -11.58
N SER A 61 -7.48 5.08 -10.27
CA SER A 61 -8.26 5.72 -9.20
C SER A 61 -8.11 7.24 -9.21
N LEU A 62 -6.87 7.74 -9.28
CA LEU A 62 -6.63 9.18 -9.33
C LEU A 62 -7.27 9.84 -10.56
N LYS A 63 -7.24 9.16 -11.72
CA LYS A 63 -7.94 9.61 -12.94
C LYS A 63 -9.46 9.57 -12.82
N ASP A 64 -10.00 8.66 -12.01
CA ASP A 64 -11.42 8.60 -11.62
C ASP A 64 -11.76 9.59 -10.48
N SER A 65 -10.85 10.51 -10.15
CA SER A 65 -11.00 11.48 -9.04
C SER A 65 -11.18 10.83 -7.66
N GLN A 66 -10.59 9.65 -7.48
CA GLN A 66 -10.57 8.93 -6.20
C GLN A 66 -9.17 8.96 -5.59
N LEU A 67 -9.12 9.38 -4.32
CA LEU A 67 -7.90 9.30 -3.51
C LEU A 67 -7.67 7.85 -3.09
N VAL A 68 -6.41 7.44 -2.95
CA VAL A 68 -6.06 6.04 -2.69
C VAL A 68 -5.42 5.89 -1.32
N TRP A 69 -6.07 5.14 -0.44
CA TRP A 69 -5.44 4.69 0.80
C TRP A 69 -4.36 3.66 0.49
N PHE A 70 -3.21 3.76 1.14
CA PHE A 70 -2.14 2.77 1.01
C PHE A 70 -1.40 2.56 2.33
N ALA A 71 -0.77 1.38 2.46
CA ALA A 71 0.16 1.08 3.52
C ALA A 71 1.55 0.76 2.99
N CYS A 72 2.56 1.19 3.74
CA CYS A 72 3.97 1.12 3.37
C CYS A 72 4.86 0.93 4.61
N ASP A 73 6.16 0.75 4.38
CA ASP A 73 7.17 0.95 5.42
C ASP A 73 7.71 2.38 5.37
N VAL A 74 7.08 3.30 6.09
CA VAL A 74 7.43 4.75 6.03
C VAL A 74 8.78 5.06 6.68
N GLY A 75 9.36 4.12 7.43
CA GLY A 75 10.66 4.28 8.08
C GLY A 75 11.84 4.13 7.12
N LYS A 76 11.58 3.61 5.91
CA LYS A 76 12.62 3.36 4.90
C LYS A 76 12.79 4.54 3.99
N GLU A 77 14.04 4.99 3.86
CA GLU A 77 14.48 5.96 2.83
C GLU A 77 13.55 7.18 2.73
N ASN A 78 13.23 7.69 3.91
CA ASN A 78 12.33 8.81 4.15
C ASN A 78 13.10 9.97 4.77
N TYR A 79 13.13 11.10 4.07
CA TYR A 79 13.61 12.37 4.60
C TYR A 79 12.41 13.21 5.06
N GLY A 80 12.03 13.00 6.32
CA GLY A 80 10.79 13.52 6.89
C GLY A 80 10.72 15.05 7.00
N ASP A 81 11.86 15.74 7.07
CA ASP A 81 11.90 17.20 7.19
C ASP A 81 11.44 17.92 5.91
N SER A 82 11.72 17.35 4.73
CA SER A 82 11.22 17.86 3.44
C SER A 82 10.15 16.98 2.80
N GLY A 83 9.72 15.93 3.49
CA GLY A 83 8.65 15.07 3.01
C GLY A 83 9.05 14.27 1.77
N ILE A 84 10.27 13.75 1.70
CA ILE A 84 10.75 13.04 0.50
C ILE A 84 10.83 11.55 0.79
N LEU A 85 10.19 10.73 -0.05
CA LEU A 85 10.36 9.27 -0.07
C LEU A 85 11.06 8.90 -1.39
N ALA A 86 12.34 8.54 -1.34
CA ALA A 86 13.15 8.29 -2.53
C ALA A 86 14.19 7.20 -2.27
N ILE A 87 14.45 6.37 -3.28
CA ILE A 87 15.47 5.34 -3.16
C ILE A 87 16.88 5.97 -3.06
N ASP A 88 17.77 5.38 -2.26
CA ASP A 88 19.16 5.80 -2.09
C ASP A 88 19.31 7.25 -1.60
N ILE A 89 18.34 7.77 -0.85
CA ILE A 89 18.41 9.13 -0.26
C ILE A 89 19.59 9.29 0.71
N TYR A 90 20.09 8.17 1.25
CA TYR A 90 21.32 8.08 2.02
C TYR A 90 22.25 7.03 1.37
N ASP A 91 23.48 7.42 1.04
CA ASP A 91 24.48 6.51 0.47
C ASP A 91 25.21 5.71 1.56
N TYR A 92 24.50 4.77 2.19
CA TYR A 92 25.05 3.90 3.22
C TYR A 92 26.12 2.95 2.67
N ASN A 93 25.95 2.46 1.43
CA ASN A 93 26.89 1.54 0.81
C ASN A 93 28.30 2.15 0.75
N ARG A 94 28.42 3.39 0.27
CA ARG A 94 29.69 4.10 0.22
C ARG A 94 30.22 4.46 1.60
N THR A 95 29.32 4.80 2.53
CA THR A 95 29.71 5.20 3.89
C THR A 95 30.37 4.06 4.66
N PHE A 96 29.87 2.83 4.49
CA PHE A 96 30.35 1.65 5.21
C PHE A 96 31.20 0.70 4.37
N ASP A 97 31.39 0.98 3.09
CA ASP A 97 32.09 0.11 2.13
C ASP A 97 31.50 -1.32 2.10
N MET A 98 30.17 -1.41 2.07
CA MET A 98 29.41 -2.67 2.07
C MET A 98 28.21 -2.58 1.13
N ASP A 99 27.76 -3.71 0.58
CA ASP A 99 26.54 -3.77 -0.23
C ASP A 99 25.35 -4.24 0.62
N PHE A 100 24.39 -3.34 0.84
CA PHE A 100 23.16 -3.61 1.61
C PHE A 100 21.98 -4.04 0.73
N LYS A 101 22.18 -4.28 -0.57
CA LYS A 101 21.08 -4.65 -1.47
C LYS A 101 20.44 -5.98 -1.07
N MET A 102 19.12 -5.95 -0.94
CA MET A 102 18.28 -7.11 -0.69
C MET A 102 17.03 -7.02 -1.55
N SER A 103 16.54 -8.16 -2.04
CA SER A 103 15.27 -8.18 -2.74
C SER A 103 14.12 -7.83 -1.81
N LYS A 104 13.04 -7.22 -2.32
CA LYS A 104 11.81 -6.97 -1.54
C LYS A 104 11.28 -8.25 -0.87
N LYS A 105 11.37 -9.39 -1.56
CA LYS A 105 11.01 -10.71 -1.04
C LYS A 105 11.82 -11.08 0.21
N ASP A 106 13.14 -10.94 0.15
CA ASP A 106 14.00 -11.26 1.28
C ASP A 106 13.80 -10.29 2.43
N ARG A 107 13.65 -8.99 2.13
CA ARG A 107 13.36 -7.97 3.15
C ARG A 107 12.06 -8.27 3.92
N ILE A 108 11.02 -8.78 3.26
CA ILE A 108 9.79 -9.23 3.95
C ILE A 108 10.06 -10.50 4.77
N ASN A 109 10.71 -11.52 4.19
CA ASN A 109 10.99 -12.80 4.88
C ASN A 109 11.84 -12.62 6.14
N PHE A 110 12.78 -11.67 6.12
CA PHE A 110 13.67 -11.37 7.25
C PHE A 110 13.15 -10.26 8.18
N ASN A 111 11.88 -9.83 8.03
CA ASN A 111 11.27 -8.74 8.82
C ASN A 111 12.04 -7.42 8.75
N GLU A 112 12.70 -7.14 7.63
CA GLU A 112 13.42 -5.89 7.39
C GLU A 112 12.48 -4.76 6.93
N ILE A 113 11.46 -5.09 6.12
CA ILE A 113 10.34 -4.19 5.79
C ILE A 113 9.01 -4.77 6.25
N SER A 114 8.06 -3.88 6.59
CA SER A 114 6.70 -4.26 6.95
C SER A 114 5.70 -3.10 6.77
N PRO A 115 4.39 -3.36 6.53
CA PRO A 115 3.39 -2.29 6.43
C PRO A 115 3.16 -1.69 7.82
N ASN A 116 3.87 -0.61 8.14
CA ASN A 116 3.91 -0.02 9.48
C ASN A 116 3.22 1.34 9.57
N HIS A 117 2.87 1.96 8.44
CA HIS A 117 2.12 3.20 8.40
C HIS A 117 1.17 3.26 7.19
N ALA A 118 0.06 3.97 7.37
CA ALA A 118 -0.94 4.18 6.34
C ALA A 118 -1.09 5.68 6.02
N MET A 119 -1.20 5.99 4.72
CA MET A 119 -1.29 7.36 4.19
C MET A 119 -2.24 7.39 2.99
N THR A 120 -2.42 8.58 2.39
CA THR A 120 -3.29 8.76 1.23
C THR A 120 -2.50 9.27 0.03
N ILE A 121 -2.63 8.61 -1.12
CA ILE A 121 -2.14 9.10 -2.40
C ILE A 121 -3.19 10.05 -2.99
N MET A 122 -2.77 11.29 -3.26
CA MET A 122 -3.62 12.40 -3.68
C MET A 122 -3.42 12.80 -5.13
N GLY A 123 -2.28 12.44 -5.72
CA GLY A 123 -1.94 12.84 -7.07
C GLY A 123 -0.72 12.12 -7.61
N ALA A 124 -0.46 12.29 -8.91
CA ALA A 124 0.69 11.72 -9.59
C ALA A 124 1.28 12.72 -10.57
N ASP A 125 2.61 12.81 -10.60
CA ASP A 125 3.38 13.49 -11.64
C ASP A 125 3.76 12.45 -12.71
N THR A 126 3.47 12.76 -13.99
CA THR A 126 3.67 11.83 -15.10
C THR A 126 4.49 12.45 -16.22
N THR A 127 5.24 11.63 -16.95
CA THR A 127 5.85 12.04 -18.22
C THR A 127 4.80 12.23 -19.30
N ASP A 128 5.18 12.88 -20.40
CA ASP A 128 4.35 12.99 -21.62
C ASP A 128 3.90 11.62 -22.16
N SER A 129 4.67 10.56 -21.91
CA SER A 129 4.34 9.18 -22.26
C SER A 129 3.39 8.49 -21.27
N GLY A 130 2.95 9.18 -20.21
CA GLY A 130 2.07 8.65 -19.18
C GLY A 130 2.77 7.80 -18.10
N LYS A 131 4.11 7.77 -18.02
CA LYS A 131 4.84 7.05 -16.98
C LYS A 131 4.87 7.89 -15.70
N VAL A 132 4.49 7.30 -14.57
CA VAL A 132 4.53 7.97 -13.27
C VAL A 132 5.99 8.17 -12.82
N LYS A 133 6.30 9.39 -12.39
CA LYS A 133 7.58 9.79 -11.80
C LYS A 133 7.49 9.88 -10.28
N LYS A 134 6.43 10.53 -9.80
CA LYS A 134 6.21 10.79 -8.38
C LYS A 134 4.74 10.73 -8.04
N TRP A 135 4.46 10.51 -6.76
CA TRP A 135 3.14 10.51 -6.16
C TRP A 135 3.10 11.60 -5.09
N LEU A 136 2.00 12.35 -5.06
CA LEU A 136 1.71 13.30 -3.97
C LEU A 136 0.98 12.55 -2.87
N ILE A 137 1.50 12.63 -1.66
CA ILE A 137 1.01 11.89 -0.50
C ILE A 137 0.53 12.89 0.56
N GLU A 138 -0.67 12.68 1.08
CA GLU A 138 -1.13 13.33 2.32
C GLU A 138 -0.84 12.40 3.50
N ASN A 139 -0.21 12.95 4.53
CA ASN A 139 0.07 12.24 5.78
C ASN A 139 -0.76 12.82 6.94
N SER A 140 -0.86 12.07 8.03
CA SER A 140 -1.69 12.40 9.20
C SER A 140 -0.89 13.04 10.36
N TRP A 141 0.34 13.50 10.12
CA TRP A 141 1.22 14.05 11.16
C TRP A 141 1.14 15.58 11.31
N GLY A 142 0.09 16.19 10.75
CA GLY A 142 -0.13 17.64 10.76
C GLY A 142 0.80 18.40 9.82
N SER A 143 0.59 19.71 9.72
CA SER A 143 1.25 20.56 8.72
C SER A 143 2.70 20.96 9.05
N LYS A 144 3.23 20.59 10.22
CA LYS A 144 4.59 20.97 10.63
C LYS A 144 5.69 20.02 10.12
N ARG A 145 5.30 18.90 9.52
CA ARG A 145 6.23 17.89 8.99
C ARG A 145 6.05 17.75 7.50
N GLY A 146 7.10 17.31 6.82
CA GLY A 146 7.13 17.27 5.37
C GLY A 146 6.99 18.68 4.78
N ASP A 147 6.33 18.76 3.64
CA ASP A 147 5.96 20.02 3.00
C ASP A 147 4.50 20.32 3.34
N ASP A 148 4.25 21.06 4.42
CA ASP A 148 2.91 21.37 4.94
C ASP A 148 2.00 20.13 5.18
N GLY A 149 2.59 19.01 5.58
CA GLY A 149 1.89 17.73 5.80
C GLY A 149 1.89 16.79 4.60
N TYR A 150 2.51 17.20 3.48
CA TYR A 150 2.63 16.42 2.26
C TYR A 150 4.00 15.78 2.08
N TRP A 151 3.99 14.63 1.42
CA TRP A 151 5.17 13.89 0.99
C TRP A 151 5.19 13.72 -0.53
N TYR A 152 6.38 13.75 -1.10
CA TYR A 152 6.68 13.49 -2.50
C TYR A 152 7.36 12.13 -2.61
N MET A 153 6.61 11.13 -3.08
CA MET A 153 7.07 9.75 -3.19
C MET A 153 7.52 9.43 -4.60
N TYR A 154 8.80 9.11 -4.79
CA TYR A 154 9.30 8.67 -6.09
C TYR A 154 8.73 7.30 -6.45
N ASN A 155 8.59 7.04 -7.75
CA ASN A 155 7.92 5.84 -8.23
C ASN A 155 8.66 4.52 -7.91
N ASP A 156 9.98 4.57 -7.80
CA ASP A 156 10.81 3.45 -7.34
C ASP A 156 10.63 3.17 -5.84
N TRP A 157 10.42 4.21 -5.02
CA TRP A 157 10.06 4.04 -3.61
C TRP A 157 8.71 3.33 -3.47
N PHE A 158 7.73 3.64 -4.33
CA PHE A 158 6.48 2.86 -4.40
C PHE A 158 6.80 1.37 -4.57
N ASP A 159 7.65 1.05 -5.54
CA ASP A 159 7.98 -0.32 -5.89
C ASP A 159 8.58 -1.11 -4.72
N GLU A 160 9.47 -0.47 -3.96
CA GLU A 160 10.21 -1.14 -2.90
C GLU A 160 9.47 -1.18 -1.56
N TYR A 161 8.64 -0.18 -1.25
CA TYR A 161 8.14 0.04 0.11
C TYR A 161 6.63 0.19 0.24
N VAL A 162 5.87 0.37 -0.85
CA VAL A 162 4.41 0.24 -0.82
C VAL A 162 4.04 -1.23 -0.87
N LEU A 163 3.16 -1.62 0.04
CA LEU A 163 2.86 -3.02 0.33
C LEU A 163 1.38 -3.33 0.14
N MET A 164 0.51 -2.33 0.27
CA MET A 164 -0.93 -2.46 0.13
C MET A 164 -1.55 -1.18 -0.40
N VAL A 165 -2.56 -1.30 -1.25
CA VAL A 165 -3.45 -0.20 -1.68
C VAL A 165 -4.90 -0.67 -1.64
N ILE A 166 -5.83 0.26 -1.40
CA ILE A 166 -7.26 0.00 -1.44
C ILE A 166 -7.85 0.69 -2.67
N ILE A 167 -8.46 -0.09 -3.56
CA ILE A 167 -8.94 0.36 -4.88
C ILE A 167 -10.41 0.00 -5.04
N ASP A 168 -11.21 0.88 -5.62
CA ASP A 168 -12.59 0.57 -6.01
C ASP A 168 -12.60 -0.60 -7.00
N LYS A 169 -13.31 -1.69 -6.67
CA LYS A 169 -13.35 -2.93 -7.47
C LYS A 169 -13.76 -2.68 -8.91
N LYS A 170 -14.57 -1.65 -9.20
CA LYS A 170 -14.99 -1.32 -10.57
C LYS A 170 -13.83 -0.96 -11.49
N LEU A 171 -12.70 -0.53 -10.91
CA LEU A 171 -11.49 -0.13 -11.65
C LEU A 171 -10.59 -1.32 -11.97
N LEU A 172 -10.83 -2.49 -11.36
CA LEU A 172 -10.07 -3.69 -11.66
C LEU A 172 -10.40 -4.20 -13.06
N SER A 173 -9.38 -4.68 -13.76
CA SER A 173 -9.61 -5.38 -15.03
C SER A 173 -10.48 -6.62 -14.81
N GLU A 174 -11.28 -7.02 -15.81
CA GLU A 174 -12.12 -8.22 -15.71
C GLU A 174 -11.31 -9.48 -15.33
N LYS A 175 -10.05 -9.56 -15.79
CA LYS A 175 -9.14 -10.65 -15.48
C LYS A 175 -8.84 -10.72 -13.98
N ASP A 176 -8.50 -9.58 -13.38
CA ASP A 176 -8.12 -9.54 -11.97
C ASP A 176 -9.35 -9.60 -11.06
N LEU A 177 -10.49 -9.04 -11.49
CA LEU A 177 -11.76 -9.15 -10.76
C LEU A 177 -12.23 -10.61 -10.64
N LYS A 178 -12.09 -11.42 -11.69
CA LYS A 178 -12.41 -12.87 -11.68
C LYS A 178 -11.56 -13.68 -10.68
N LEU A 179 -10.46 -13.13 -10.16
CA LEU A 179 -9.69 -13.80 -9.11
C LEU A 179 -10.43 -13.84 -7.78
N TYR A 180 -11.41 -12.95 -7.55
CA TYR A 180 -12.26 -12.95 -6.37
C TYR A 180 -13.29 -14.09 -6.35
N ASP A 181 -13.54 -14.77 -7.48
CA ASP A 181 -14.41 -15.95 -7.55
C ASP A 181 -13.74 -17.21 -6.98
N LYS A 182 -12.42 -17.17 -6.77
CA LYS A 182 -11.65 -18.28 -6.21
C LYS A 182 -11.76 -18.29 -4.70
N LYS A 183 -11.74 -19.49 -4.11
CA LYS A 183 -11.60 -19.65 -2.66
C LYS A 183 -10.24 -19.08 -2.21
N PRO A 184 -10.20 -18.13 -1.25
CA PRO A 184 -8.95 -17.59 -0.74
C PRO A 184 -8.06 -18.67 -0.12
N ILE A 185 -6.74 -18.51 -0.26
CA ILE A 185 -5.74 -19.31 0.44
C ILE A 185 -5.53 -18.69 1.83
N LYS A 186 -5.74 -19.47 2.89
CA LYS A 186 -5.52 -19.00 4.26
C LYS A 186 -4.05 -18.71 4.52
N ILE A 187 -3.76 -17.52 5.02
CA ILE A 187 -2.46 -17.11 5.53
C ILE A 187 -2.51 -17.15 7.06
N PRO A 188 -1.59 -17.89 7.72
CA PRO A 188 -1.61 -18.00 9.17
C PRO A 188 -1.19 -16.70 9.85
N THR A 189 -1.61 -16.57 11.10
CA THR A 189 -1.43 -15.35 11.91
C THR A 189 0.02 -14.90 12.12
N TRP A 190 0.98 -15.81 12.02
CA TRP A 190 2.41 -15.56 12.22
C TRP A 190 3.19 -15.21 10.94
N GLU A 191 2.51 -15.07 9.80
CA GLU A 191 3.18 -14.65 8.57
C GLU A 191 3.72 -13.21 8.73
N PRO A 192 5.00 -12.94 8.39
CA PRO A 192 5.67 -11.65 8.63
C PRO A 192 4.90 -10.39 8.19
N PHE A 193 4.36 -10.40 6.97
CA PHE A 193 3.60 -9.29 6.41
C PHE A 193 2.31 -9.07 7.20
N PHE A 194 1.64 -10.16 7.56
CA PHE A 194 0.39 -10.08 8.30
C PHE A 194 0.55 -9.70 9.79
N LEU A 195 1.60 -10.19 10.44
CA LEU A 195 1.95 -9.79 11.82
C LEU A 195 2.10 -8.27 11.94
N ALA A 196 2.63 -7.63 10.90
CA ALA A 196 2.78 -6.18 10.86
C ALA A 196 1.49 -5.43 10.54
N LEU A 197 0.62 -5.95 9.66
CA LEU A 197 -0.70 -5.36 9.44
C LEU A 197 -1.51 -5.25 10.73
N ARG A 198 -1.46 -6.24 11.61
CA ARG A 198 -2.11 -6.18 12.93
C ARG A 198 -1.58 -5.05 13.83
N ARG A 199 -0.38 -4.53 13.58
CA ARG A 199 0.17 -3.38 14.33
C ARG A 199 -0.43 -2.06 13.83
N LEU A 200 -0.83 -1.97 12.56
CA LEU A 200 -1.58 -0.81 12.04
C LEU A 200 -2.95 -0.69 12.72
N GLU A 201 -3.61 -1.81 12.99
CA GLU A 201 -4.93 -1.84 13.64
C GLU A 201 -4.87 -1.49 15.13
N LYS A 202 -3.72 -1.69 15.77
CA LYS A 202 -3.48 -1.30 17.16
C LYS A 202 -3.08 0.16 17.23
N ILE A 203 -4.03 1.05 16.97
CA ILE A 203 -3.94 2.45 17.40
C ILE A 203 -3.85 2.41 18.94
N LYS A 204 -2.69 2.80 19.47
CA LYS A 204 -2.51 3.07 20.90
C LYS A 204 -2.93 4.50 21.23
#